data_AF-A0A016SLT7-F1
#
_entry.id   AF-A0A016SLT7-F1
#
_cell.length_a   1.000
_cell.length_b   1.000
_cell.length_c   1.000
_cell.angle_alpha   90.00
_cell.angle_beta   90.00
_cell.angle_gamma   90.00
#
_symmetry.space_group_name_H-M   'P 1'
#
loop_
_entity.id
_entity.type
_entity.pdbx_description
1 polymer ?
#
loop_
_entity_poly.entity_id
_entity_poly.type
_entity_poly.pdbx_seq_one_letter_code
_entity_poly.pdbx_strand_id
1 'polypeptide(L)' 'MAWLRLAALLALASAVASQHGTVGRPCEVSTDCGTGNYCAGNKRCACLTTYVEIDSYCWRSKCASYVLSHS' A
#
# COMPACT_ATOMS: atom_id res chain seq x y z
N MET A 1 -33.30 4.39 15.99
CA MET A 1 -32.23 4.90 15.08
C MET A 1 -30.80 4.57 15.55
N ALA A 2 -30.58 3.52 16.36
CA ALA A 2 -29.24 3.14 16.83
C ALA A 2 -28.48 2.24 15.82
N TRP A 3 -29.20 1.55 14.94
CA TRP A 3 -28.65 0.52 14.05
C TRP A 3 -27.89 1.12 12.85
N LEU A 4 -28.32 2.30 12.38
CA LEU A 4 -27.63 3.09 11.36
C LEU A 4 -26.22 3.53 11.81
N ARG A 5 -26.02 3.77 13.11
CA ARG A 5 -24.72 4.19 13.66
C ARG A 5 -23.73 3.03 13.77
N LEU A 6 -24.21 1.83 14.07
CA LEU A 6 -23.40 0.61 14.05
C LEU A 6 -22.91 0.27 12.65
N ALA A 7 -23.77 0.40 11.63
CA ALA A 7 -23.37 0.17 10.24
C ALA A 7 -22.28 1.17 9.77
N ALA A 8 -22.38 2.43 10.16
CA ALA A 8 -21.37 3.44 9.84
C ALA A 8 -20.01 3.17 10.51
N LEU A 9 -19.99 2.66 11.73
CA LEU A 9 -18.76 2.31 12.45
C LEU A 9 -18.05 1.09 11.83
N LEU A 10 -18.81 0.07 11.39
CA LEU A 10 -18.24 -1.09 10.68
C LEU A 10 -17.69 -0.73 9.30
N ALA A 11 -18.30 0.22 8.59
CA ALA A 11 -17.82 0.69 7.29
C ALA A 11 -16.51 1.50 7.40
N LEU A 12 -16.27 2.19 8.52
CA LEU A 12 -15.03 2.95 8.71
C LEU A 12 -13.83 2.05 9.03
N ALA A 13 -14.06 0.91 9.71
CA ALA A 13 -13.01 -0.04 10.06
C ALA A 13 -12.46 -0.82 8.84
N SER A 14 -13.23 -0.96 7.78
CA SER A 14 -12.83 -1.66 6.55
C SER A 14 -11.96 -0.81 5.61
N ALA A 15 -11.91 0.51 5.80
CA ALA A 15 -11.03 1.41 5.03
C ALA A 15 -9.55 1.33 5.48
N VAL A 16 -9.27 0.73 6.65
CA VAL A 16 -7.90 0.47 7.16
C VAL A 16 -7.42 -0.93 6.74
N ALA A 17 -8.05 -1.55 5.73
CA ALA A 17 -7.50 -2.73 5.10
C ALA A 17 -6.23 -2.34 4.33
N SER A 18 -5.09 -2.46 5.01
CA SER A 18 -3.72 -2.59 4.48
C SER A 18 -3.63 -2.28 2.98
N GLN A 19 -3.66 -0.99 2.63
CA GLN A 19 -3.36 -0.57 1.27
C GLN A 19 -1.90 -0.95 1.04
N HIS A 20 -1.67 -2.07 0.38
CA HIS A 20 -0.40 -2.27 -0.32
C HIS A 20 -0.46 -1.29 -1.49
N GLY A 21 0.24 -0.16 -1.38
CA GLY A 21 0.28 0.76 -2.50
C GLY A 21 1.01 0.10 -3.65
N THR A 22 0.41 0.21 -4.82
CA THR A 22 1.08 -0.13 -6.06
C THR A 22 2.04 0.99 -6.44
N VAL A 23 3.14 0.62 -7.06
CA VAL A 23 4.06 1.60 -7.65
C VAL A 23 3.34 2.36 -8.76
N GLY A 24 3.60 3.66 -8.84
CA GLY A 24 2.98 4.54 -9.84
C GLY A 24 1.59 5.05 -9.45
N ARG A 25 0.98 4.60 -8.36
CA ARG A 25 -0.28 5.20 -7.89
C ARG A 25 -0.07 6.69 -7.56
N PRO A 26 -0.98 7.60 -7.95
CA PRO A 26 -0.88 9.00 -7.56
C PRO A 26 -0.97 9.16 -6.04
N CYS A 27 -0.20 10.09 -5.49
CA CYS A 27 -0.14 10.39 -4.05
C CYS A 27 0.12 11.88 -3.80
N GLU A 28 -0.29 12.35 -2.62
CA GLU A 28 0.03 13.70 -2.14
C GLU A 28 0.99 13.64 -0.95
N VAL A 29 0.82 12.61 -0.10
CA VAL A 29 1.69 12.31 1.05
C VAL A 29 2.06 10.83 1.09
N SER A 30 3.17 10.49 1.73
CA SER A 30 3.67 9.09 1.74
C SER A 30 2.71 8.08 2.38
N THR A 31 1.81 8.53 3.28
CA THR A 31 0.79 7.66 3.88
C THR A 31 -0.24 7.15 2.86
N ASP A 32 -0.40 7.82 1.71
CA ASP A 32 -1.31 7.38 0.63
C ASP A 32 -0.81 6.12 -0.08
N CYS A 33 0.50 5.85 0.01
CA CYS A 33 1.19 4.77 -0.68
C CYS A 33 1.28 3.47 0.12
N GLY A 34 0.88 3.47 1.40
CA GLY A 34 0.92 2.26 2.20
C GLY A 34 2.33 1.74 2.51
N THR A 35 2.41 0.46 2.92
CA THR A 35 3.66 -0.11 3.46
C THR A 35 4.67 -0.43 2.36
N GLY A 36 5.93 -0.04 2.57
CA GLY A 36 7.04 -0.32 1.64
C GLY A 36 7.24 0.75 0.56
N ASN A 37 6.35 1.75 0.54
CA ASN A 37 6.32 2.78 -0.47
C ASN A 37 6.44 4.17 0.16
N TYR A 38 6.82 5.14 -0.65
CA TYR A 38 6.80 6.57 -0.31
C TYR A 38 6.28 7.39 -1.48
N CYS A 39 5.81 8.60 -1.22
CA CYS A 39 5.39 9.50 -2.30
C CYS A 39 6.62 10.23 -2.87
N ALA A 40 6.98 9.93 -4.12
CA ALA A 40 8.11 10.54 -4.79
C ALA A 40 7.78 11.94 -5.33
N GLY A 41 8.80 12.72 -5.68
CA GLY A 41 8.65 14.12 -6.13
C GLY A 41 7.79 14.31 -7.39
N ASN A 42 7.54 13.24 -8.15
CA ASN A 42 6.62 13.21 -9.29
C ASN A 42 5.15 12.92 -8.90
N LYS A 43 4.80 13.01 -7.61
CA LYS A 43 3.47 12.70 -7.06
C LYS A 43 3.00 11.27 -7.35
N ARG A 44 3.93 10.32 -7.40
CA ARG A 44 3.65 8.89 -7.60
C ARG A 44 4.32 8.06 -6.52
N CYS A 45 3.66 7.01 -6.09
CA CYS A 45 4.21 6.06 -5.13
C CYS A 45 5.40 5.31 -5.74
N ALA A 46 6.49 5.20 -4.98
CA ALA A 46 7.70 4.47 -5.34
C ALA A 46 8.18 3.61 -4.16
N CYS A 47 8.98 2.59 -4.43
CA CYS A 47 9.50 1.71 -3.38
C CYS A 47 10.59 2.39 -2.55
N LEU A 48 10.54 2.19 -1.23
CA LEU A 48 11.67 2.51 -0.35
C LEU A 48 12.91 1.70 -0.77
N THR A 49 14.10 2.22 -0.49
CA THR A 49 15.39 1.60 -0.88
C THR A 49 15.61 0.18 -0.32
N THR A 50 14.88 -0.21 0.72
CA THR A 50 14.91 -1.55 1.33
C THR A 50 13.89 -2.51 0.72
N TYR A 51 13.20 -2.08 -0.33
CA TYR A 51 12.19 -2.80 -1.08
C TYR A 51 12.56 -2.80 -2.56
N VAL A 52 12.09 -3.81 -3.27
CA VAL A 52 12.24 -3.92 -4.72
C VAL A 52 10.86 -4.01 -5.36
N GLU A 53 10.71 -3.41 -6.52
CA GLU A 53 9.48 -3.48 -7.30
C GLU A 53 9.41 -4.82 -8.04
N ILE A 54 8.32 -5.57 -7.81
CA ILE A 54 7.97 -6.79 -8.56
C ILE A 54 6.47 -6.75 -8.80
N ASP A 55 6.05 -6.90 -10.07
CA ASP A 55 4.64 -6.85 -10.48
C ASP A 55 3.91 -5.57 -10.03
N SER A 56 4.61 -4.42 -10.06
CA SER A 56 4.10 -3.13 -9.54
C SER A 56 3.82 -3.09 -8.03
N TYR A 57 4.35 -4.04 -7.25
CA TYR A 57 4.31 -4.05 -5.78
C TYR A 57 5.72 -3.95 -5.19
N CYS A 58 5.83 -3.28 -4.03
CA CYS A 58 7.09 -3.19 -3.30
C CYS A 58 7.25 -4.36 -2.33
N TRP A 59 8.18 -5.26 -2.62
CA TRP A 59 8.51 -6.39 -1.77
C TRP A 59 9.77 -6.10 -0.98
N ARG A 60 9.82 -6.48 0.31
CA ARG A 60 11.08 -6.39 1.07
C ARG A 60 12.16 -7.16 0.32
N SER A 61 13.36 -6.59 0.20
CA SER A 61 14.44 -7.23 -0.55
C SER A 61 14.78 -8.64 -0.05
N LYS A 62 14.56 -8.93 1.25
CA LYS A 62 14.72 -10.29 1.83
C LYS A 62 13.68 -11.29 1.34
N CYS A 63 12.49 -10.84 0.94
CA CYS A 63 11.39 -11.67 0.44
C CYS A 63 11.35 -11.74 -1.08
N ALA A 64 11.99 -10.79 -1.77
CA ALA A 64 12.00 -10.69 -3.23
C ALA A 64 12.46 -11.98 -3.94
N SER A 65 13.51 -12.63 -3.45
CA SER A 65 14.03 -13.87 -4.05
C SER A 65 13.02 -15.03 -4.01
N TYR A 66 12.18 -15.08 -2.96
CA TYR A 66 11.13 -16.09 -2.86
C TYR A 66 10.02 -15.84 -3.88
N VAL A 67 9.57 -14.59 -4.01
CA VAL A 67 8.54 -14.17 -4.96
C VAL A 67 8.97 -14.45 -6.39
N LEU A 68 10.20 -14.05 -6.77
CA LEU A 68 10.76 -14.31 -8.09
C LEU A 68 10.91 -15.81 -8.41
N SER A 69 11.03 -16.67 -7.41
CA SER A 69 11.12 -18.13 -7.61
C SER A 69 9.76 -18.80 -7.78
N HIS A 70 8.65 -18.10 -7.48
CA HIS A 70 7.28 -18.64 -7.49
C HIS A 70 6.29 -17.79 -8.30
N SER A 71 6.80 -16.89 -9.16
CA SER A 71 6.02 -16.05 -10.08
C SER A 71 6.18 -16.53 -11.52
#